data_AF-A0A3D5UXM7-F1
#
_entry.id   AF-A0A3D5UXM7-F1
#
_cell.length_a   1.000
_cell.length_b   1.000
_cell.length_c   1.000
_cell.angle_alpha   90.00
_cell.angle_beta   90.00
_cell.angle_gamma   90.00
#
_symmetry.space_group_name_H-M   'P 1'
#
loop_
_entity.id
_entity.type
_entity.pdbx_description
1 polymer ?
#
loop_
_entity_poly.entity_id
_entity_poly.type
_entity_poly.pdbx_seq_one_letter_code
_entity_poly.pdbx_strand_id
1 'polypeptide(L)'
;DQMLSQLKEQDRKELPVIVKADVQGSAEAIVQALEKLGTDEVTARVIHVGAGGVTESDVTLATASNAPIIGFNVRANAQARDAARQAGIEIRYYSVIYDLVDDIKAALSGMLSPELRETFLGNAEIL
;
A
#
# COMPACT_ATOMS: atom_id res chain seq x y z
N ASP A 1 -15.30 -19.88 -16.78
CA ASP A 1 -14.56 -18.60 -16.69
C ASP A 1 -14.72 -17.83 -15.39
N GLN A 2 -15.92 -17.56 -14.85
CA GLN A 2 -16.06 -16.80 -13.58
C GLN A 2 -15.48 -17.50 -12.32
N MET A 3 -15.47 -18.84 -12.24
CA MET A 3 -14.89 -19.54 -11.08
C MET A 3 -13.35 -19.55 -11.07
N LEU A 4 -12.68 -19.39 -12.23
CA LEU A 4 -11.22 -19.40 -12.30
C LEU A 4 -10.62 -18.03 -11.94
N SER A 5 -11.36 -16.95 -12.20
CA SER A 5 -10.98 -15.58 -11.83
C SER A 5 -10.92 -15.37 -10.31
N GLN A 6 -11.84 -15.96 -9.56
CA GLN A 6 -11.90 -15.85 -8.09
C GLN A 6 -10.74 -16.57 -7.38
N LEU A 7 -10.21 -17.63 -7.99
CA LEU A 7 -9.04 -18.35 -7.45
C LEU A 7 -7.73 -17.56 -7.65
N LYS A 8 -7.61 -16.78 -8.74
CA LYS A 8 -6.45 -15.90 -8.96
C LYS A 8 -6.42 -14.71 -7.98
N GLU A 9 -7.57 -14.23 -7.54
CA GLU A 9 -7.64 -13.15 -6.53
C GLU A 9 -7.19 -13.63 -5.14
N GLN A 10 -7.30 -14.93 -4.83
CA GLN A 10 -6.93 -15.45 -3.49
C GLN A 10 -5.42 -15.47 -3.22
N ASP A 11 -4.57 -15.49 -4.25
CA ASP A 11 -3.10 -15.50 -4.10
C ASP A 11 -2.46 -14.10 -4.17
N ARG A 12 -3.24 -13.07 -4.52
CA ARG A 12 -2.73 -11.70 -4.65
C ARG A 12 -2.63 -11.04 -3.28
N LYS A 13 -1.43 -10.68 -2.87
CA LYS A 13 -1.18 -9.94 -1.63
C LYS A 13 -1.57 -8.47 -1.80
N GLU A 14 -2.35 -7.95 -0.86
CA GLU A 14 -2.79 -6.55 -0.90
C GLU A 14 -2.04 -5.72 0.15
N LEU A 15 -1.55 -4.54 -0.25
CA LEU A 15 -1.13 -3.49 0.65
C LEU A 15 -2.28 -2.52 0.85
N PRO A 16 -3.02 -2.60 1.99
CA PRO A 16 -4.10 -1.67 2.26
C PRO A 16 -3.54 -0.28 2.57
N VAL A 17 -4.14 0.77 2.02
CA VAL A 17 -3.72 2.16 2.28
C VAL A 17 -4.92 3.09 2.45
N ILE A 18 -4.76 4.12 3.29
CA ILE A 18 -5.71 5.24 3.38
C ILE A 18 -5.04 6.49 2.81
N VAL A 19 -5.76 7.24 1.98
CA VAL A 19 -5.24 8.46 1.34
C VAL A 19 -6.01 9.68 1.83
N LYS A 20 -5.29 10.66 2.36
CA LYS A 20 -5.80 11.99 2.69
C LYS A 20 -5.03 13.03 1.90
N ALA A 21 -5.73 13.94 1.23
CA ALA A 21 -5.11 15.00 0.45
C ALA A 21 -5.69 16.38 0.78
N ASP A 22 -4.99 17.44 0.42
CA ASP A 22 -5.42 18.82 0.64
C ASP A 22 -6.74 19.13 -0.09
N VAL A 23 -6.87 18.64 -1.32
CA VAL A 23 -8.05 18.79 -2.16
C VAL A 23 -8.44 17.47 -2.83
N GLN A 24 -9.70 17.36 -3.24
CA GLN A 24 -10.24 16.15 -3.87
C GLN A 24 -9.49 15.73 -5.14
N GLY A 25 -9.11 16.68 -6.00
CA GLY A 25 -8.41 16.38 -7.26
C GLY A 25 -7.05 15.70 -7.05
N SER A 26 -6.30 16.14 -6.03
CA SER A 26 -5.05 15.47 -5.61
C SER A 26 -5.31 14.05 -5.14
N ALA A 27 -6.38 13.83 -4.36
CA ALA A 27 -6.76 12.53 -3.85
C ALA A 27 -7.09 11.55 -4.99
N GLU A 28 -7.89 11.98 -5.96
CA GLU A 28 -8.26 11.17 -7.13
C GLU A 28 -7.04 10.83 -8.01
N ALA A 29 -6.14 11.80 -8.23
CA ALA A 29 -4.92 11.58 -9.00
C ALA A 29 -4.00 10.55 -8.34
N ILE A 30 -3.90 10.56 -7.00
CA ILE A 30 -3.14 9.58 -6.24
C ILE A 30 -3.77 8.19 -6.37
N VAL A 31 -5.09 8.07 -6.21
CA VAL A 31 -5.78 6.78 -6.36
C VAL A 31 -5.52 6.19 -7.75
N GLN A 32 -5.68 6.97 -8.81
CA GLN A 32 -5.39 6.51 -10.17
C GLN A 32 -3.92 6.11 -10.40
N ALA A 33 -2.99 6.78 -9.71
CA ALA A 33 -1.58 6.39 -9.75
C ALA A 33 -1.36 5.05 -9.04
N LEU A 34 -1.96 4.86 -7.86
CA LEU A 34 -1.84 3.64 -7.07
C LEU A 34 -2.53 2.43 -7.71
N GLU A 35 -3.65 2.60 -8.40
CA GLU A 35 -4.33 1.52 -9.14
C GLU A 35 -3.47 0.93 -10.26
N LYS A 36 -2.56 1.74 -10.83
CA LYS A 36 -1.60 1.30 -11.83
C LYS A 36 -0.38 0.61 -11.22
N LEU A 37 -0.25 0.63 -9.88
CA LEU A 37 0.83 -0.03 -9.17
C LEU A 37 0.43 -1.44 -8.74
N GLY A 38 1.24 -2.39 -9.14
CA GLY A 38 1.10 -3.78 -8.74
C GLY A 38 1.51 -4.73 -9.85
N THR A 39 1.40 -6.01 -9.53
CA THR A 39 1.55 -7.15 -10.43
C THR A 39 0.38 -8.11 -10.17
N ASP A 40 0.42 -9.28 -10.81
CA ASP A 40 -0.51 -10.37 -10.51
C ASP A 40 -0.36 -10.90 -9.07
N GLU A 41 0.78 -10.66 -8.41
CA GLU A 41 1.10 -11.16 -7.07
C GLU A 41 0.88 -10.13 -5.95
N VAL A 42 1.10 -8.84 -6.22
CA VAL A 42 0.99 -7.77 -5.21
C VAL A 42 0.23 -6.57 -5.76
N THR A 43 -0.55 -5.89 -4.91
CA THR A 43 -1.28 -4.68 -5.30
C THR A 43 -1.48 -3.71 -4.16
N ALA A 44 -1.49 -2.42 -4.46
CA ALA A 44 -2.03 -1.45 -3.53
C ALA A 44 -3.56 -1.52 -3.55
N ARG A 45 -4.19 -1.44 -2.37
CA ARG A 45 -5.65 -1.36 -2.24
C ARG A 45 -6.01 -0.13 -1.40
N VAL A 46 -6.68 0.84 -2.03
CA VAL A 46 -7.15 2.04 -1.33
C VAL A 46 -8.44 1.70 -0.58
N ILE A 47 -8.40 1.74 0.76
CA ILE A 47 -9.56 1.46 1.62
C ILE A 47 -10.41 2.71 1.82
N HIS A 48 -9.76 3.86 1.92
CA HIS A 48 -10.43 5.15 2.11
C HIS A 48 -9.65 6.27 1.45
N VAL A 49 -10.40 7.20 0.85
CA VAL A 49 -9.87 8.42 0.26
C VAL A 49 -10.69 9.61 0.79
N GLY A 50 -10.02 10.69 1.16
CA GLY A 50 -10.70 11.90 1.63
C GLY A 50 -9.87 13.16 1.46
N ALA A 51 -10.56 14.29 1.34
CA ALA A 51 -9.93 15.61 1.38
C ALA A 51 -9.82 16.11 2.84
N GLY A 52 -8.82 16.94 3.11
CA GLY A 52 -8.52 17.51 4.42
C GLY A 52 -7.48 16.75 5.22
N GLY A 53 -7.14 17.30 6.38
CA GLY A 53 -6.17 16.74 7.32
C GLY A 53 -6.53 15.34 7.82
N VAL A 54 -5.53 14.64 8.34
CA VAL A 54 -5.73 13.32 8.97
C VAL A 54 -6.36 13.51 10.35
N THR A 55 -7.45 12.79 10.60
CA THR A 55 -8.26 12.82 11.82
C THR A 55 -8.13 11.51 12.61
N GLU A 56 -8.62 11.50 13.85
CA GLU A 56 -8.65 10.31 14.70
C GLU A 56 -9.53 9.19 14.12
N SER A 57 -10.61 9.55 13.41
CA SER A 57 -11.46 8.58 12.71
C SER A 57 -10.69 7.86 11.58
N ASP A 58 -9.82 8.58 10.86
CA ASP A 58 -8.97 7.98 9.83
C ASP A 58 -7.98 6.98 10.46
N VAL A 59 -7.43 7.30 11.64
CA VAL A 59 -6.54 6.42 12.42
C VAL A 59 -7.28 5.20 12.94
N THR A 60 -8.53 5.36 13.38
CA THR A 60 -9.37 4.25 13.82
C THR A 60 -9.62 3.27 12.68
N LEU A 61 -9.94 3.78 11.48
CA LEU A 61 -10.12 2.97 10.28
C LEU A 61 -8.82 2.27 9.87
N ALA A 62 -7.69 2.99 9.90
CA ALA A 62 -6.36 2.44 9.63
C ALA A 62 -6.03 1.29 10.58
N THR A 63 -6.34 1.43 11.87
CA THR A 63 -6.10 0.41 12.90
C THR A 63 -6.91 -0.85 12.63
N ALA A 64 -8.19 -0.70 12.30
CA ALA A 64 -9.06 -1.84 11.98
C ALA A 64 -8.60 -2.62 10.74
N SER A 65 -7.91 -1.96 9.82
CA SER A 65 -7.46 -2.54 8.54
C SER A 65 -5.96 -2.80 8.45
N ASN A 66 -5.21 -2.53 9.53
CA ASN A 66 -3.74 -2.51 9.56
C ASN A 66 -3.12 -1.76 8.35
N ALA A 67 -3.65 -0.58 8.05
CA ALA A 67 -3.30 0.19 6.85
C ALA A 67 -2.50 1.46 7.21
N PRO A 68 -1.34 1.72 6.60
CA PRO A 68 -0.69 3.02 6.72
C PRO A 68 -1.54 4.14 6.11
N ILE A 69 -1.39 5.35 6.65
CA ILE A 69 -2.06 6.55 6.17
C ILE A 69 -1.07 7.38 5.35
N ILE A 70 -1.47 7.71 4.13
CA ILE A 70 -0.77 8.61 3.22
C ILE A 70 -1.42 10.00 3.30
N GLY A 71 -0.67 11.00 3.72
CA GLY A 71 -1.08 12.40 3.73
C GLY A 71 -0.38 13.20 2.62
N PHE A 72 -1.11 13.64 1.61
CA PHE A 72 -0.59 14.48 0.53
C PHE A 72 -0.92 15.96 0.75
N ASN A 73 0.11 16.80 0.91
CA ASN A 73 -0.03 18.23 1.26
C ASN A 73 -0.87 18.51 2.52
N VAL A 74 -1.03 17.51 3.38
CA VAL A 74 -1.82 17.61 4.63
C VAL A 74 -1.01 17.13 5.82
N ARG A 75 -1.49 17.49 7.02
CA ARG A 75 -0.94 17.04 8.29
C ARG A 75 -2.04 16.41 9.15
N ALA A 76 -1.63 15.52 10.03
CA ALA A 76 -2.50 15.01 11.08
C ALA A 76 -2.63 16.05 12.20
N ASN A 77 -3.83 16.18 12.77
CA ASN A 77 -4.02 16.98 13.99
C ASN A 77 -3.33 16.31 15.20
N ALA A 78 -3.25 17.01 16.34
CA ALA A 78 -2.53 16.48 17.51
C ALA A 78 -3.11 15.14 17.99
N GLN A 79 -4.44 15.05 18.11
CA GLN A 79 -5.15 13.85 18.54
C GLN A 79 -4.86 12.66 17.61
N ALA A 80 -4.91 12.86 16.30
CA ALA A 80 -4.64 11.82 15.31
C ALA A 80 -3.18 11.34 15.37
N ARG A 81 -2.21 12.23 15.58
CA ARG A 81 -0.79 11.82 15.72
C ARG A 81 -0.57 10.96 16.96
N ASP A 82 -1.18 11.34 18.08
CA ASP A 82 -1.03 10.59 19.33
C ASP A 82 -1.75 9.24 19.25
N ALA A 83 -2.96 9.21 18.66
CA ALA A 83 -3.69 7.97 18.40
C ALA A 83 -2.90 7.03 17.47
N ALA A 84 -2.30 7.55 16.40
CA ALA A 84 -1.52 6.74 15.47
C ALA A 84 -0.27 6.17 16.13
N ARG A 85 0.42 6.96 16.96
CA ARG A 85 1.57 6.49 17.75
C ARG A 85 1.18 5.37 18.71
N GLN A 86 0.04 5.50 19.40
CA GLN A 86 -0.45 4.48 20.33
C GLN A 86 -0.88 3.20 19.62
N ALA A 87 -1.53 3.31 18.46
CA ALA A 87 -1.99 2.19 17.66
C ALA A 87 -0.89 1.53 16.82
N GLY A 88 0.31 2.12 16.73
CA GLY A 88 1.38 1.65 15.84
C GLY A 88 1.08 1.88 14.36
N ILE A 89 0.18 2.81 14.04
CA ILE A 89 -0.16 3.16 12.66
C ILE A 89 0.83 4.20 12.13
N GLU A 90 1.44 3.88 11.00
CA GLU A 90 2.33 4.79 10.30
C GLU A 90 1.54 5.85 9.51
N ILE A 91 1.91 7.12 9.67
CA ILE A 91 1.43 8.22 8.83
C ILE A 91 2.62 8.75 8.03
N ARG A 92 2.54 8.63 6.70
CA ARG A 92 3.56 9.13 5.76
C ARG A 92 3.06 10.39 5.09
N TYR A 93 3.92 11.41 5.01
CA TYR A 93 3.57 12.71 4.43
C TYR A 93 4.33 12.94 3.13
N TYR A 94 3.59 13.35 2.09
CA TYR A 94 4.14 13.63 0.77
C TYR A 94 3.67 14.99 0.28
N SER A 95 4.47 15.59 -0.60
CA SER A 95 4.10 16.77 -1.39
C SER A 95 4.36 16.58 -2.89
N VAL A 96 4.94 15.43 -3.27
CA VAL A 96 5.27 15.06 -4.65
C VAL A 96 4.72 13.65 -4.90
N ILE A 97 3.95 13.48 -6.00
CA ILE A 97 3.27 12.22 -6.30
C ILE A 97 4.28 11.11 -6.64
N TYR A 98 5.39 11.44 -7.30
CA TYR A 98 6.42 10.46 -7.65
C TYR A 98 7.05 9.81 -6.42
N ASP A 99 7.40 10.60 -5.39
CA ASP A 99 7.96 10.08 -4.13
C ASP A 99 6.99 9.10 -3.44
N LEU A 100 5.70 9.44 -3.42
CA LEU A 100 4.64 8.57 -2.89
C LEU A 100 4.56 7.25 -3.67
N VAL A 101 4.52 7.35 -5.01
CA VAL A 101 4.42 6.20 -5.89
C VAL A 101 5.63 5.27 -5.73
N ASP A 102 6.84 5.82 -5.66
CA ASP A 102 8.06 5.05 -5.51
C ASP A 102 8.14 4.34 -4.16
N ASP A 103 7.75 5.01 -3.08
CA ASP A 103 7.66 4.41 -1.75
C ASP A 103 6.66 3.24 -1.70
N ILE A 104 5.48 3.41 -2.29
CA ILE A 104 4.48 2.34 -2.34
C ILE A 104 4.94 1.19 -3.22
N LYS A 105 5.60 1.48 -4.34
CA LYS A 105 6.20 0.45 -5.20
C LYS A 105 7.30 -0.33 -4.46
N ALA A 106 8.13 0.33 -3.67
CA ALA A 106 9.14 -0.31 -2.85
C ALA A 106 8.50 -1.21 -1.77
N ALA A 107 7.45 -0.73 -1.10
CA ALA A 107 6.70 -1.52 -0.12
C ALA A 107 6.09 -2.79 -0.75
N LEU A 108 5.44 -2.66 -1.92
CA LEU A 108 4.90 -3.79 -2.67
C LEU A 108 5.99 -4.78 -3.09
N SER A 109 7.14 -4.28 -3.53
CA SER A 109 8.28 -5.12 -3.91
C SER A 109 8.82 -5.93 -2.73
N GLY A 110 8.83 -5.36 -1.53
CA GLY A 110 9.20 -6.06 -0.29
C GLY A 110 8.21 -7.16 0.13
N MET A 111 7.00 -7.17 -0.42
CA MET A 111 5.98 -8.20 -0.16
C MET A 111 6.09 -9.40 -1.13
N LEU A 112 6.85 -9.26 -2.22
CA LEU A 112 7.08 -10.35 -3.16
C LEU A 112 7.85 -11.48 -2.49
N SER A 113 7.43 -12.71 -2.79
CA SER A 113 8.18 -13.89 -2.35
C SER A 113 9.51 -13.95 -3.13
N PRO A 114 10.65 -14.27 -2.50
CA PRO A 114 11.92 -14.34 -3.21
C PRO A 114 11.87 -15.44 -4.28
N GLU A 115 12.30 -15.13 -5.51
CA GLU A 115 12.50 -16.15 -6.53
C GLU A 115 13.65 -17.08 -6.12
N LEU A 116 13.33 -18.35 -5.87
CA LEU A 116 14.29 -19.41 -5.64
C LEU A 116 15.00 -19.72 -6.97
N ARG A 117 16.13 -19.04 -7.24
CA ARG A 117 16.99 -19.38 -8.37
C ARG A 117 17.81 -20.62 -8.05
N GLU A 118 17.28 -21.79 -8.37
CA GLU A 118 18.10 -23.01 -8.45
C GLU A 118 19.15 -22.83 -9.55
N THR A 119 20.40 -22.61 -9.15
CA THR A 119 21.51 -22.57 -10.09
C THR A 119 21.89 -24.02 -10.35
N PHE A 120 21.62 -24.52 -11.56
CA PHE A 120 21.99 -25.88 -11.96
C PHE A 120 23.53 -25.99 -11.96
N LEU A 121 24.10 -26.68 -10.97
CA LEU A 121 25.55 -26.79 -10.76
C LEU A 121 26.22 -27.87 -11.62
N GLY A 122 25.45 -28.70 -12.33
CA GLY A 122 25.95 -29.73 -13.24
C GLY A 122 25.51 -31.15 -12.89
N ASN A 123 25.68 -32.07 -13.84
CA ASN A 123 25.35 -33.48 -13.68
C ASN A 123 26.58 -34.26 -13.21
N ALA A 124 26.42 -35.18 -12.25
CA ALA A 124 27.44 -36.17 -11.91
C ALA A 124 27.15 -37.47 -12.68
N GLU A 125 28.15 -38.00 -13.38
CA GLU A 125 28.10 -39.31 -14.04
C GLU A 125 28.65 -40.36 -13.07
N ILE A 126 27.89 -41.44 -12.82
CA ILE A 126 28.31 -42.56 -11.97
C ILE A 126 28.90 -43.63 -12.89
N LEU A 127 30.17 -43.99 -12.66
CA LEU A 127 30.92 -45.06 -13.34
C LEU A 127 30.76 -46.41 -12.64
#